data_AF-A0A955TBY3-F1
#
_entry.id   AF-A0A955TBY3-F1
#
_cell.length_a   1.000
_cell.length_b   1.000
_cell.length_c   1.000
_cell.angle_alpha   90.00
_cell.angle_beta   90.00
_cell.angle_gamma   90.00
#
_symmetry.space_group_name_H-M   'P 1'
#
loop_
_entity.id
_entity.type
_entity.pdbx_description
1 polymer ?
#
loop_
_entity_poly.entity_id
_entity_poly.type
_entity_poly.pdbx_seq_one_letter_code
_entity_poly.pdbx_strand_id
1 'polypeptide(L)'
;MGFNGKTRLVIFAKLPRIGRVKTRLARSVGDRKALALYRDWVPPFINRLVEELPEASIEVTLAVDAASEDATASIQEAQRWLPAALDWSIQEGNGLGERLTS
;
A
#
# COMPACT_ATOMS: atom_id res chain seq x y z
N MET A 1 -31.73 -1.15 0.75
CA MET A 1 -30.91 -0.26 1.61
C MET A 1 -29.70 0.16 0.79
N GLY A 2 -29.77 1.32 0.15
CA GLY A 2 -28.63 1.88 -0.58
C GLY A 2 -27.66 2.49 0.42
N PHE A 3 -26.37 2.17 0.32
CA PHE A 3 -25.34 2.84 1.08
C PHE A 3 -25.32 4.32 0.69
N ASN A 4 -25.92 5.16 1.53
CA ASN A 4 -25.89 6.62 1.39
C ASN A 4 -24.75 7.17 2.26
N GLY A 5 -23.53 7.01 1.76
CA GLY A 5 -22.29 7.49 2.36
C GLY A 5 -21.14 7.14 1.43
N LYS A 6 -20.28 8.11 1.10
CA LYS A 6 -19.09 7.88 0.26
C LYS A 6 -18.31 6.69 0.85
N THR A 7 -18.20 5.60 0.09
CA THR A 7 -17.49 4.40 0.55
C THR A 7 -16.00 4.71 0.55
N ARG A 8 -15.35 4.69 1.71
CA ARG A 8 -13.89 4.88 1.82
C ARG A 8 -13.23 3.52 1.95
N LEU A 9 -12.32 3.20 1.03
CA LEU A 9 -11.49 2.01 1.11
C LEU A 9 -10.07 2.43 1.48
N VAL A 10 -9.58 1.97 2.63
CA VAL A 10 -8.21 2.23 3.08
C VAL A 10 -7.36 0.98 2.83
N ILE A 11 -6.32 1.12 2.00
CA ILE A 11 -5.41 0.02 1.64
C ILE A 11 -4.08 0.22 2.35
N PHE A 12 -3.76 -0.70 3.25
CA PHE A 12 -2.47 -0.73 3.94
C PHE A 12 -1.44 -1.47 3.10
N ALA A 13 -0.46 -0.76 2.54
CA ALA A 13 0.63 -1.37 1.77
C ALA A 13 2.01 -0.97 2.32
N LYS A 14 3.02 -1.82 2.09
CA LYS A 14 4.43 -1.50 2.37
C LYS A 14 5.14 -1.13 1.08
N LEU A 15 6.14 -0.24 1.16
CA LEU A 15 7.02 0.03 0.02
C LEU A 15 7.73 -1.25 -0.45
N PRO A 16 7.83 -1.47 -1.77
CA PRO A 16 8.39 -2.69 -2.34
C PRO A 16 9.92 -2.66 -2.24
N ARG A 17 10.45 -3.00 -1.06
CA ARG A 17 11.89 -3.08 -0.81
C ARG A 17 12.33 -4.49 -0.45
N ILE A 18 13.54 -4.82 -0.89
CA ILE A 18 14.15 -6.14 -0.68
C ILE A 18 14.21 -6.45 0.82
N GLY A 19 13.82 -7.67 1.21
CA GLY A 19 13.81 -8.10 2.62
C GLY A 19 12.76 -7.41 3.51
N ARG A 20 11.94 -6.48 2.99
CA ARG A 20 10.92 -5.75 3.76
C ARG A 20 9.49 -6.21 3.48
N VAL A 21 9.25 -6.81 2.31
CA VAL A 21 7.93 -7.30 1.88
C VAL A 21 7.96 -8.80 1.66
N LYS A 22 6.84 -9.46 2.00
CA LYS A 22 6.62 -10.90 1.78
C LYS A 22 7.79 -11.77 2.26
N THR A 23 8.42 -11.44 3.39
CA THR A 23 9.60 -12.15 3.93
C THR A 23 9.35 -13.64 4.18
N ARG A 24 8.11 -14.01 4.52
CA ARG A 24 7.72 -15.43 4.61
C ARG A 24 7.76 -16.15 3.25
N LEU A 25 7.31 -15.49 2.18
CA LEU A 25 7.39 -16.02 0.81
C LEU A 25 8.85 -16.06 0.34
N ALA A 26 9.64 -15.04 0.70
CA ALA A 26 11.05 -14.97 0.36
C ALA A 26 11.87 -16.17 0.88
N ARG A 27 11.49 -16.76 2.03
CA ARG A 27 12.10 -18.01 2.52
C ARG A 27 11.95 -19.19 1.55
N SER A 28 10.92 -19.17 0.69
CA SER A 28 10.66 -20.23 -0.28
C SER A 28 11.19 -19.90 -1.69
N VAL A 29 11.14 -18.63 -2.10
CA VAL A 29 11.43 -18.23 -3.51
C VAL A 29 12.63 -17.29 -3.67
N GLY A 30 13.24 -16.86 -2.56
CA GLY A 30 14.28 -15.84 -2.50
C GLY A 30 13.73 -14.41 -2.48
N ASP A 31 14.47 -13.50 -1.82
CA ASP A 31 14.04 -12.10 -1.61
C ASP A 31 13.74 -11.37 -2.92
N ARG A 32 14.60 -11.54 -3.94
CA ARG A 32 14.44 -10.85 -5.24
C ARG A 32 13.16 -11.27 -5.94
N LYS A 33 12.84 -12.56 -5.94
CA LYS A 33 11.63 -13.09 -6.57
C LYS A 33 10.39 -12.72 -5.78
N ALA A 34 10.44 -12.76 -4.44
CA ALA A 34 9.34 -12.30 -3.60
C ALA A 34 9.05 -10.80 -3.80
N LEU A 35 10.10 -9.99 -3.94
CA LEU A 35 9.97 -8.57 -4.24
C LEU A 35 9.36 -8.32 -5.63
N ALA A 36 9.85 -9.02 -6.66
CA ALA A 36 9.30 -8.91 -8.01
C ALA A 36 7.81 -9.26 -8.03
N LEU A 37 7.43 -10.39 -7.44
CA LEU A 37 6.02 -10.78 -7.32
C LEU A 37 5.18 -9.73 -6.60
N TYR A 38 5.67 -9.16 -5.50
CA TYR A 38 4.95 -8.10 -4.80
C TYR A 38 4.79 -6.83 -5.66
N ARG A 39 5.85 -6.43 -6.40
CA ARG A 39 5.79 -5.31 -7.34
C ARG A 39 4.77 -5.53 -8.45
N ASP A 40 4.62 -6.77 -8.90
CA ASP A 40 3.73 -7.14 -10.00
C ASP A 40 2.28 -7.35 -9.56
N TRP A 41 2.02 -7.71 -8.29
CA TRP A 41 0.67 -8.01 -7.81
C TRP A 41 -0.12 -6.79 -7.33
N VAL A 42 0.53 -5.84 -6.66
CA VAL A 42 -0.20 -4.73 -6.02
C VAL A 42 -0.77 -3.73 -7.03
N PRO A 43 -0.03 -3.25 -8.05
CA PRO A 43 -0.60 -2.32 -9.03
C PRO A 43 -1.86 -2.84 -9.73
N PRO A 44 -1.90 -4.06 -10.32
CA PRO A 44 -3.10 -4.55 -10.99
C PRO A 44 -4.25 -4.82 -10.01
N PHE A 45 -3.96 -5.20 -8.76
CA PHE A 45 -4.97 -5.31 -7.73
C PHE A 45 -5.63 -3.95 -7.42
N ILE A 46 -4.83 -2.89 -7.25
CA ILE A 46 -5.36 -1.56 -6.99
C ILE A 46 -6.11 -1.00 -8.20
N ASN A 47 -5.58 -1.15 -9.42
CA ASN A 47 -6.27 -0.73 -10.64
C ASN A 47 -7.66 -1.38 -10.73
N ARG A 48 -7.75 -2.68 -10.47
CA ARG A 48 -9.03 -3.39 -10.48
C ARG A 48 -10.00 -2.85 -9.43
N LEU A 49 -9.52 -2.48 -8.25
CA LEU A 49 -10.37 -1.88 -7.22
C LEU A 49 -10.92 -0.51 -7.64
N VAL A 50 -10.08 0.32 -8.27
CA VAL A 50 -10.50 1.63 -8.81
C VAL A 50 -11.55 1.46 -9.91
N GLU A 51 -11.38 0.48 -10.79
CA GLU A 51 -12.32 0.20 -11.88
C GLU A 51 -13.67 -0.34 -11.39
N GLU A 52 -13.67 -1.23 -10.41
CA GLU A 52 -14.88 -1.91 -9.92
C GLU A 52 -15.66 -1.06 -8.90
N LEU A 53 -15.02 -0.05 -8.28
CA LEU A 53 -15.60 0.80 -7.24
C LEU A 53 -15.49 2.29 -7.60
N PRO A 54 -16.09 2.75 -8.72
CA PRO A 54 -15.92 4.13 -9.19
C PRO A 54 -16.48 5.20 -8.24
N GLU A 55 -17.46 4.84 -7.42
CA GLU A 55 -18.08 5.73 -6.42
C GLU A 55 -17.35 5.71 -5.05
N ALA A 56 -16.31 4.88 -4.91
CA ALA A 56 -15.53 4.78 -3.68
C ALA A 56 -14.32 5.73 -3.72
N SER A 57 -14.08 6.44 -2.62
CA SER A 57 -12.79 7.11 -2.41
C SER A 57 -11.78 6.06 -1.91
N ILE A 58 -10.79 5.75 -2.73
CA ILE A 58 -9.73 4.78 -2.39
C ILE A 58 -8.51 5.55 -1.88
N GLU A 59 -8.18 5.33 -0.62
CA GLU A 59 -6.98 5.85 0.01
C GLU A 59 -5.98 4.71 0.20
N VAL A 60 -4.72 4.96 -0.14
CA VAL A 60 -3.63 4.01 0.06
C VAL A 60 -2.69 4.56 1.11
N THR A 61 -2.75 3.96 2.29
CA THR A 61 -1.88 4.29 3.41
C THR A 61 -0.65 3.40 3.37
N LEU A 62 0.53 4.01 3.27
CA LEU A 62 1.78 3.30 3.16
C LEU A 62 2.50 3.19 4.50
N ALA A 63 2.85 1.97 4.86
CA ALA A 63 3.83 1.69 5.88
C ALA A 63 5.21 2.04 5.33
N VAL A 64 5.65 3.25 5.65
CA VAL A 64 7.06 3.64 5.59
C VAL A 64 7.70 3.20 6.90
N ASP A 65 8.88 2.59 6.82
CA ASP A 65 9.65 2.29 8.02
C ASP A 65 10.28 3.60 8.51
N ALA A 66 9.76 4.14 9.61
CA ALA A 66 10.13 5.45 10.15
C ALA A 66 11.61 5.53 10.60
N ALA A 67 12.30 4.40 10.73
CA ALA A 67 13.63 4.35 11.33
C ALA A 67 14.75 4.99 10.49
N SER A 68 14.56 5.29 9.19
CA SER A 68 15.68 5.78 8.37
C SER A 68 15.33 6.61 7.12
N GLU A 69 14.09 7.04 6.91
CA GLU A 69 13.70 7.50 5.57
C GLU A 69 12.91 8.80 5.51
N ASP A 70 13.27 9.61 4.52
CA ASP A 70 12.53 10.77 4.09
C ASP A 70 11.13 10.34 3.60
N ALA A 71 10.12 10.79 4.33
CA ALA A 71 8.70 10.64 4.03
C ALA A 71 8.37 11.03 2.58
N THR A 72 8.98 12.11 2.10
CA THR A 72 8.77 12.64 0.75
C THR A 72 9.31 11.68 -0.31
N ALA A 73 10.54 11.20 -0.12
CA ALA A 73 11.15 10.24 -1.04
C ALA A 73 10.37 8.91 -1.10
N SER A 74 9.83 8.50 0.05
CA SER A 74 8.99 7.31 0.18
C SER A 74 7.66 7.43 -0.58
N ILE A 75 6.99 8.57 -0.47
CA ILE A 75 5.77 8.86 -1.25
C ILE A 75 6.09 8.90 -2.75
N GLN A 76 7.19 9.55 -3.15
CA GLN A 76 7.61 9.59 -4.57
C GLN A 76 7.97 8.21 -5.13
N GLU A 77 8.58 7.33 -4.33
CA GLU A 77 8.82 5.93 -4.72
C GLU A 77 7.49 5.19 -4.95
N ALA A 78 6.52 5.40 -4.08
CA ALA A 78 5.21 4.77 -4.21
C ALA A 78 4.42 5.27 -5.41
N GLN A 79 4.41 6.58 -5.65
CA GLN A 79 3.74 7.20 -6.80
C GLN A 79 4.32 6.71 -8.14
N ARG A 80 5.60 6.32 -8.17
CA ARG A 80 6.21 5.69 -9.35
C ARG A 80 5.80 4.23 -9.54
N TRP A 81 5.41 3.55 -8.47
CA TRP A 81 5.06 2.13 -8.47
C TRP A 81 3.55 1.90 -8.67
N LEU A 82 2.70 2.80 -8.17
CA LEU A 82 1.25 2.68 -8.12
C LEU A 82 0.57 3.75 -8.99
N PRO A 83 -0.70 3.55 -9.39
CA PRO A 83 -1.42 4.52 -10.20
C PRO A 83 -1.51 5.90 -9.52
N ALA A 84 -1.49 6.96 -10.33
CA ALA A 84 -1.35 8.34 -9.85
C ALA A 84 -2.59 8.90 -9.12
N ALA A 85 -3.77 8.29 -9.28
CA ALA A 85 -5.05 8.80 -8.76
C ALA A 85 -5.44 8.21 -7.39
N LEU A 86 -4.48 8.10 -6.48
CA LEU A 86 -4.70 7.60 -5.13
C LEU A 86 -4.40 8.70 -4.11
N ASP A 87 -5.19 8.76 -3.04
CA ASP A 87 -4.84 9.55 -1.87
C ASP A 87 -3.78 8.81 -1.06
N TRP A 88 -2.74 9.54 -0.63
CA TRP A 88 -1.57 8.98 0.06
C TRP A 88 -1.52 9.44 1.50
N SER A 89 -1.25 8.50 2.40
CA SER A 89 -0.98 8.77 3.82
C SER A 89 0.15 7.87 4.34
N ILE A 90 0.90 8.36 5.32
CA ILE A 90 1.95 7.58 5.99
C ILE A 90 1.33 6.91 7.21
N GLN A 91 1.61 5.62 7.42
CA GLN A 91 1.10 4.90 8.58
C GLN A 91 1.87 5.27 9.85
N GLU A 92 1.17 5.94 10.79
CA GLU A 92 1.67 6.28 12.12
C GLU A 92 1.20 5.26 13.18
N GLY A 93 1.99 5.06 14.23
CA GLY A 93 1.68 4.11 15.30
C GLY A 93 2.52 2.82 15.28
N ASN A 94 2.68 2.23 16.46
CA ASN A 94 3.57 1.11 16.75
C ASN A 94 3.01 -0.25 16.34
N GLY A 95 1.69 -0.32 16.10
CA GLY A 95 0.99 -1.56 15.76
C GLY A 95 -0.18 -1.31 14.81
N LEU A 96 -0.71 -2.40 14.25
CA LEU A 96 -1.86 -2.34 13.34
C LEU A 96 -3.09 -1.70 13.99
N GLY A 97 -3.30 -1.90 15.30
CA GLY A 97 -4.43 -1.30 16.02
C GLY A 97 -4.37 0.24 16.04
N GLU A 98 -3.21 0.80 16.41
CA GLU A 98 -3.00 2.25 16.44
C GLU A 98 -3.14 2.87 15.04
N ARG A 99 -2.61 2.17 14.03
CA ARG A 99 -2.66 2.56 12.61
C ARG A 99 -4.07 2.59 12.01
N LEU A 100 -5.04 1.92 12.62
CA LEU A 100 -6.43 1.88 12.17
C LEU A 100 -7.30 2.96 12.83
N THR A 101 -6.80 3.60 13.90
CA THR A 101 -7.52 4.63 14.66
C THR A 101 -7.13 6.06 14.29
N SER A 102 -6.01 6.24 13.58
CA SER A 102 -5.47 7.52 13.13
C SER A 102 -6.06 7.97 11.81
#